data_AF-I6ATC0-F1
#
_entry.id   AF-I6ATC0-F1
#
_cell.length_a   1.000
_cell.length_b   1.000
_cell.length_c   1.000
_cell.angle_alpha   90.00
_cell.angle_beta   90.00
_cell.angle_gamma   90.00
#
_symmetry.space_group_name_H-M   'P 1'
#
loop_
_entity.id
_entity.type
_entity.pdbx_description
1 polymer ?
#
loop_
_entity_poly.entity_id
_entity_poly.type
_entity_poly.pdbx_seq_one_letter_code
_entity_poly.pdbx_strand_id
1 'polypeptide(L)'
;MKTSPLTRLPLARQGFTLIELLTVIAIIGILAAILIPTVGRVRQSARAATVVSNLRQIHAGVMLWAGDNKDRYMPAKGKAVSASLDWYWYGRKYSTQPEVYETPLGSYMNIAVKDWKAINKITVSPLNQRDTSIPTSSAYGYPYRVNYWVMVHEGGPGGAPKKPVPISSLSAPSRIIMMFDSFADDGKWSMGSGALGTMADRMDAPFGGKGHVLWADGHVTLAKPEALTEDMLIP
;
A
#
# COMPACT_ATOMS: atom_id res chain seq x y z
N MET A 1 -49.76 -63.24 33.60
CA MET A 1 -48.63 -62.31 33.72
C MET A 1 -49.07 -60.93 33.24
N LYS A 2 -49.30 -59.97 34.16
CA LYS A 2 -49.55 -58.56 33.83
C LYS A 2 -48.20 -57.82 33.92
N THR A 3 -47.75 -57.21 32.83
CA THR A 3 -46.56 -56.35 32.82
C THR A 3 -46.95 -54.94 33.26
N SER A 4 -46.39 -54.47 34.38
CA SER A 4 -46.59 -53.10 34.86
C SER A 4 -45.87 -52.09 33.94
N PRO A 5 -46.52 -51.00 33.51
CA PRO A 5 -45.87 -49.98 32.70
C PRO A 5 -44.94 -49.12 33.56
N LEU A 6 -43.68 -48.95 33.12
CA LEU A 6 -42.72 -48.03 33.73
C LEU A 6 -43.15 -46.58 33.47
N THR A 7 -43.65 -45.90 34.51
CA THR A 7 -44.02 -44.48 34.46
C THR A 7 -42.74 -43.64 34.36
N ARG A 8 -42.49 -43.00 33.21
CA ARG A 8 -41.39 -42.04 33.08
C ARG A 8 -41.70 -40.80 33.91
N LEU A 9 -40.90 -40.53 34.94
CA LEU A 9 -40.98 -39.28 35.69
C LEU A 9 -40.69 -38.10 34.74
N PRO A 10 -41.50 -37.05 34.71
CA PRO A 10 -41.25 -35.89 33.88
C PRO A 10 -39.98 -35.20 34.38
N LEU A 11 -38.94 -35.15 33.55
CA LEU A 11 -37.79 -34.26 33.76
C LEU A 11 -38.35 -32.82 33.75
N ALA A 12 -38.29 -32.16 34.91
CA ALA A 12 -38.71 -30.78 35.06
C ALA A 12 -37.98 -29.92 34.01
N ARG A 13 -38.73 -29.34 33.07
CA ARG A 13 -38.19 -28.37 32.13
C ARG A 13 -37.86 -27.11 32.92
N GLN A 14 -36.57 -26.87 33.17
CA GLN A 14 -36.09 -25.58 33.67
C GLN A 14 -36.30 -24.53 32.57
N GLY A 15 -37.19 -23.59 32.84
CA GLY A 15 -37.40 -22.42 31.99
C GLY A 15 -36.41 -21.32 32.35
N PHE A 16 -35.92 -20.58 31.35
CA PHE A 16 -35.10 -19.39 31.56
C PHE A 16 -35.94 -18.31 32.27
N THR A 17 -35.36 -17.70 33.30
CA THR A 17 -35.94 -16.53 33.95
C THR A 17 -35.61 -15.26 33.16
N LEU A 18 -36.46 -14.24 33.30
CA LEU A 18 -36.27 -12.95 32.63
C LEU A 18 -34.97 -12.27 33.09
N ILE A 19 -34.57 -12.47 34.35
CA ILE A 19 -33.34 -11.93 34.93
C ILE A 19 -32.10 -12.60 34.33
N GLU A 20 -32.11 -13.92 34.14
CA GLU A 20 -31.00 -14.64 33.48
C GLU A 20 -30.80 -14.15 32.05
N LEU A 21 -31.89 -13.91 31.30
CA LEU A 21 -31.77 -13.36 29.95
C LEU A 21 -31.29 -11.91 29.96
N LEU A 22 -31.80 -11.08 30.87
CA LEU A 22 -31.45 -9.66 30.98
C LEU A 22 -29.98 -9.44 31.34
N THR A 23 -29.45 -10.23 32.28
CA THR A 23 -28.05 -10.14 32.71
C THR A 23 -27.09 -10.55 31.58
N VAL A 24 -27.44 -11.58 30.80
CA VAL A 24 -26.62 -12.01 29.65
C VAL A 24 -26.55 -10.93 28.58
N ILE A 25 -27.67 -10.33 28.19
CA ILE A 25 -27.64 -9.25 27.19
C ILE A 25 -26.91 -8.01 27.71
N ALA A 26 -26.99 -7.71 29.01
CA ALA A 26 -26.23 -6.62 29.61
C ALA A 26 -24.72 -6.87 29.53
N ILE A 27 -24.25 -8.08 29.86
CA ILE A 27 -22.83 -8.44 29.75
C ILE A 27 -22.37 -8.41 28.29
N ILE A 28 -23.14 -8.99 27.36
CA ILE A 28 -22.83 -8.93 25.92
C ILE A 28 -22.76 -7.47 25.44
N GLY A 29 -23.69 -6.62 25.89
CA GLY A 29 -23.71 -5.20 25.57
C GLY A 29 -22.46 -4.46 26.04
N ILE A 30 -22.02 -4.69 27.27
CA ILE A 30 -20.78 -4.11 27.83
C ILE A 30 -19.56 -4.57 27.04
N LEU A 31 -19.46 -5.88 26.76
CA LEU A 31 -18.35 -6.43 25.99
C LEU A 31 -18.33 -5.86 24.57
N ALA A 32 -19.46 -5.83 23.87
CA ALA A 32 -19.58 -5.29 22.52
C ALA A 32 -19.22 -3.80 22.46
N ALA A 33 -19.64 -3.00 23.45
CA ALA A 33 -19.32 -1.57 23.53
C ALA A 33 -17.81 -1.29 23.60
N ILE A 34 -17.04 -2.16 24.25
CA ILE A 34 -15.56 -2.05 24.32
C ILE A 34 -14.91 -2.65 23.06
N LEU A 35 -15.43 -3.78 22.57
CA LEU A 35 -14.81 -4.54 21.48
C LEU A 35 -14.87 -3.81 20.14
N ILE A 36 -16.04 -3.27 19.78
CA ILE A 36 -16.28 -2.62 18.47
C ILE A 36 -15.28 -1.49 18.17
N PRO A 37 -15.11 -0.45 19.03
CA PRO A 37 -14.16 0.62 18.75
C PRO A 37 -12.70 0.14 18.79
N THR A 38 -12.38 -0.86 19.63
CA THR A 38 -11.03 -1.40 19.76
C THR A 38 -10.59 -2.15 18.51
N VAL A 39 -11.46 -3.02 17.97
CA VAL A 39 -11.17 -3.79 16.75
C VAL A 39 -10.91 -2.88 15.55
N GLY A 40 -11.63 -1.75 15.44
CA GLY A 40 -11.39 -0.75 14.40
C GLY A 40 -9.97 -0.19 14.43
N ARG A 41 -9.50 0.26 15.61
CA ARG A 41 -8.14 0.79 15.78
C ARG A 41 -7.05 -0.26 15.54
N VAL A 42 -7.28 -1.50 15.99
CA VAL A 42 -6.35 -2.61 15.76
C VAL A 42 -6.21 -2.89 14.25
N ARG A 43 -7.32 -2.95 13.51
CA ARG A 43 -7.29 -3.14 12.05
C ARG A 43 -6.55 -2.01 11.33
N GLN A 44 -6.77 -0.75 11.73
CA GLN A 44 -6.07 0.39 11.14
C GLN A 44 -4.56 0.31 11.41
N SER A 45 -4.17 -0.02 12.65
CA SER A 45 -2.75 -0.19 13.03
C SER A 45 -2.08 -1.33 12.26
N ALA A 46 -2.79 -2.45 12.07
CA ALA A 46 -2.30 -3.57 11.28
C ALA A 46 -2.08 -3.18 9.80
N ARG A 47 -3.03 -2.44 9.20
CA ARG A 47 -2.89 -1.91 7.83
C ARG A 47 -1.70 -0.95 7.72
N ALA A 48 -1.49 -0.09 8.71
CA ALA A 48 -0.33 0.81 8.77
C ALA A 48 1.01 0.04 8.77
N ALA A 49 1.10 -1.00 9.60
CA ALA A 49 2.27 -1.87 9.65
C ALA A 49 2.54 -2.56 8.30
N THR A 50 1.49 -2.98 7.60
CA THR A 50 1.61 -3.53 6.24
C THR A 50 2.11 -2.47 5.24
N VAL A 51 1.66 -1.22 5.32
CA VAL A 51 2.17 -0.13 4.45
C VAL A 51 3.67 0.05 4.63
N VAL A 52 4.14 0.12 5.89
CA VAL A 52 5.57 0.25 6.20
C VAL A 52 6.36 -0.94 5.66
N SER A 53 5.83 -2.16 5.82
CA SER A 53 6.44 -3.38 5.29
C SER A 53 6.53 -3.34 3.76
N ASN A 54 5.46 -2.95 3.06
CA ASN A 54 5.42 -2.86 1.61
C ASN A 54 6.44 -1.84 1.09
N LEU A 55 6.50 -0.64 1.67
CA LEU A 55 7.47 0.39 1.29
C LEU A 55 8.93 -0.08 1.46
N ARG A 56 9.23 -0.78 2.56
CA ARG A 56 10.57 -1.35 2.78
C ARG A 56 10.91 -2.46 1.78
N GLN A 57 9.94 -3.33 1.45
CA GLN A 57 10.14 -4.37 0.44
C GLN A 57 10.37 -3.76 -0.95
N ILE A 58 9.64 -2.69 -1.30
CA ILE A 58 9.85 -1.95 -2.55
C ILE A 58 11.25 -1.35 -2.59
N HIS A 59 11.69 -0.67 -1.52
CA HIS A 59 13.05 -0.13 -1.43
C HIS A 59 14.11 -1.22 -1.62
N ALA A 60 13.99 -2.34 -0.91
CA ALA A 60 14.90 -3.46 -1.05
C ALA A 60 14.96 -3.98 -2.50
N GLY A 61 13.80 -4.13 -3.16
CA GLY A 61 13.74 -4.51 -4.57
C GLY A 61 14.41 -3.49 -5.51
N VAL A 62 14.26 -2.19 -5.22
CA VAL A 62 14.91 -1.12 -6.00
C VAL A 62 16.43 -1.14 -5.80
N MET A 63 16.92 -1.41 -4.59
CA MET A 63 18.36 -1.56 -4.31
C MET A 63 18.94 -2.80 -4.97
N LEU A 64 18.22 -3.92 -4.98
CA LEU A 64 18.63 -5.13 -5.70
C LEU A 64 18.73 -4.87 -7.21
N TRP A 65 17.73 -4.19 -7.79
CA TRP A 65 17.80 -3.76 -9.19
C TRP A 65 19.00 -2.85 -9.46
N ALA A 66 19.29 -1.93 -8.54
CA ALA A 66 20.41 -1.01 -8.68
C ALA A 66 21.76 -1.74 -8.77
N GLY A 67 21.95 -2.81 -7.98
CA GLY A 67 23.14 -3.66 -8.04
C GLY A 67 23.36 -4.26 -9.43
N ASP A 68 22.30 -4.66 -10.12
CA ASP A 68 22.38 -5.20 -11.49
C ASP A 68 22.47 -4.09 -12.57
N ASN A 69 22.22 -2.83 -12.21
CA ASN A 69 22.06 -1.71 -13.15
C ASN A 69 23.03 -0.55 -12.87
N LYS A 70 24.28 -0.87 -12.52
CA LYS A 70 25.40 0.08 -12.32
C LYS A 70 25.14 1.08 -11.19
N ASP A 71 24.59 0.59 -10.07
CA ASP A 71 24.30 1.37 -8.85
C ASP A 71 23.45 2.61 -9.11
N ARG A 72 22.43 2.46 -9.96
CA ARG A 72 21.46 3.52 -10.27
C ARG A 72 20.10 3.16 -9.71
N TYR A 73 19.34 4.16 -9.27
CA TYR A 73 17.94 3.96 -8.93
C TYR A 73 17.15 3.44 -10.13
N MET A 74 16.27 2.48 -9.86
CA MET A 74 15.29 2.04 -10.85
C MET A 74 14.45 3.25 -11.30
N PRO A 75 14.31 3.49 -12.62
CA PRO A 75 13.43 4.53 -13.09
C PRO A 75 11.96 4.13 -12.87
N ALA A 76 11.11 5.13 -12.66
CA ALA A 76 9.66 4.94 -12.64
C ALA A 76 9.12 4.35 -13.95
N LYS A 77 9.83 4.56 -15.07
CA LYS A 77 9.49 4.05 -16.39
C LYS A 77 10.73 3.66 -17.21
N GLY A 78 10.62 2.54 -17.92
CA GLY A 78 11.71 1.93 -18.67
C GLY A 78 12.27 2.79 -19.80
N LYS A 79 11.49 3.73 -20.34
CA LYS A 79 11.94 4.66 -21.38
C LYS A 79 13.07 5.58 -20.94
N ALA A 80 13.27 5.76 -19.64
CA ALA A 80 14.46 6.42 -19.08
C ALA A 80 15.76 5.62 -19.30
N VAL A 81 15.65 4.29 -19.47
CA VAL A 81 16.78 3.40 -19.81
C VAL A 81 16.93 3.28 -21.34
N SER A 82 15.84 2.97 -22.04
CA SER A 82 15.81 2.83 -23.50
C SER A 82 14.43 3.13 -24.05
N ALA A 83 14.34 3.87 -25.17
CA ALA A 83 13.08 4.24 -25.81
C ALA A 83 12.19 3.04 -26.19
N SER A 84 12.76 1.85 -26.35
CA SER A 84 12.05 0.60 -26.67
C SER A 84 11.34 -0.05 -25.47
N LEU A 85 11.67 0.33 -24.24
CA LEU A 85 11.10 -0.25 -23.02
C LEU A 85 9.82 0.48 -22.64
N ASP A 86 8.71 -0.23 -22.52
CA ASP A 86 7.39 0.37 -22.20
C ASP A 86 6.78 -0.20 -20.91
N TRP A 87 7.64 -0.37 -19.89
CA TRP A 87 7.24 -0.79 -18.54
C TRP A 87 7.29 0.38 -17.55
N TYR A 88 6.52 0.26 -16.47
CA TYR A 88 6.64 1.07 -15.26
C TYR A 88 7.26 0.26 -14.12
N TRP A 89 7.69 0.93 -13.05
CA TRP A 89 8.33 0.28 -11.90
C TRP A 89 7.48 -0.86 -11.31
N TYR A 90 6.15 -0.73 -11.37
CA TYR A 90 5.18 -1.73 -10.93
C TYR A 90 4.68 -2.66 -12.04
N GLY A 91 5.05 -2.43 -13.31
CA GLY A 91 4.61 -3.27 -14.42
C GLY A 91 4.29 -2.56 -15.72
N ARG A 92 4.02 -3.36 -16.76
CA ARG A 92 3.76 -2.87 -18.12
C ARG A 92 2.36 -2.27 -18.29
N LYS A 93 2.25 -1.24 -19.13
CA LYS A 93 0.97 -0.66 -19.56
C LYS A 93 0.22 -1.63 -20.48
N TYR A 94 -1.04 -1.91 -20.19
CA TYR A 94 -1.93 -2.79 -20.97
C TYR A 94 -2.14 -2.34 -22.42
N SER A 95 -2.27 -3.30 -23.35
CA SER A 95 -3.38 -3.41 -24.30
C SER A 95 -3.19 -4.67 -25.18
N THR A 96 -4.15 -5.61 -25.15
CA THR A 96 -4.31 -6.84 -25.97
C THR A 96 -3.64 -8.17 -25.56
N GLN A 97 -2.59 -8.21 -24.73
CA GLN A 97 -2.04 -9.49 -24.24
C GLN A 97 -2.29 -9.68 -22.74
N PRO A 98 -3.16 -10.61 -22.33
CA PRO A 98 -3.57 -10.78 -20.93
C PRO A 98 -2.48 -11.32 -19.98
N GLU A 99 -1.28 -11.68 -20.47
CA GLU A 99 -0.34 -12.54 -19.73
C GLU A 99 1.07 -11.98 -19.49
N VAL A 100 1.44 -10.81 -20.06
CA VAL A 100 2.82 -10.30 -19.92
C VAL A 100 2.88 -9.12 -18.94
N TYR A 101 2.82 -9.44 -17.65
CA TYR A 101 3.13 -8.51 -16.57
C TYR A 101 4.62 -8.56 -16.25
N GLU A 102 5.44 -8.12 -17.19
CA GLU A 102 6.85 -7.88 -16.87
C GLU A 102 6.93 -6.64 -15.99
N THR A 103 7.17 -6.86 -14.71
CA THR A 103 7.51 -5.82 -13.75
C THR A 103 8.99 -6.02 -13.45
N PRO A 104 9.88 -5.05 -13.76
CA PRO A 104 11.28 -5.18 -13.42
C PRO A 104 11.49 -5.40 -11.93
N LEU A 105 10.61 -4.85 -11.08
CA LEU A 105 10.71 -4.96 -9.63
C LEU A 105 10.22 -6.31 -9.09
N GLY A 106 9.20 -6.92 -9.72
CA GLY A 106 8.58 -8.16 -9.24
C GLY A 106 9.54 -9.35 -9.19
N SER A 107 10.54 -9.41 -10.08
CA SER A 107 11.60 -10.42 -10.01
C SER A 107 12.45 -10.28 -8.76
N TYR A 108 12.77 -9.05 -8.34
CA TYR A 108 13.57 -8.78 -7.14
C TYR A 108 12.77 -8.89 -5.84
N MET A 109 11.44 -8.74 -5.93
CA MET A 109 10.54 -8.87 -4.78
C MET A 109 9.97 -10.30 -4.61
N ASN A 110 10.38 -11.25 -5.46
CA ASN A 110 9.86 -12.62 -5.50
C ASN A 110 8.32 -12.67 -5.63
N ILE A 111 7.77 -11.80 -6.48
CA ILE A 111 6.34 -11.72 -6.73
C ILE A 111 6.08 -12.45 -8.03
N ALA A 112 5.37 -13.57 -7.95
CA ALA A 112 4.85 -14.26 -9.12
C ALA A 112 3.77 -13.39 -9.76
N VAL A 113 4.16 -12.58 -10.74
CA VAL A 113 3.26 -11.64 -11.42
C VAL A 113 2.39 -12.38 -12.44
N LYS A 114 1.41 -13.11 -11.93
CA LYS A 114 0.47 -13.90 -12.74
C LYS A 114 -0.69 -13.04 -13.27
N ASP A 115 -1.03 -11.99 -12.54
CA ASP A 115 -2.06 -11.03 -12.88
C ASP A 115 -1.79 -9.67 -12.20
N TRP A 116 -2.59 -8.67 -12.57
CA TRP A 116 -2.54 -7.35 -11.98
C TRP A 116 -2.92 -7.33 -10.48
N LYS A 117 -3.68 -8.31 -10.00
CA LYS A 117 -4.07 -8.42 -8.59
C LYS A 117 -2.87 -8.78 -7.72
N ALA A 118 -1.96 -9.60 -8.21
CA ALA A 118 -0.71 -9.95 -7.54
C ALA A 118 0.18 -8.72 -7.32
N ILE A 119 0.29 -7.85 -8.34
CA ILE A 119 1.00 -6.57 -8.24
C ILE A 119 0.34 -5.68 -7.19
N ASN A 120 -0.98 -5.57 -7.21
CA ASN A 120 -1.71 -4.69 -6.30
C ASN A 120 -1.53 -5.05 -4.82
N LYS A 121 -1.18 -6.28 -4.46
CA LYS A 121 -0.96 -6.65 -3.05
C LYS A 121 0.16 -5.86 -2.38
N ILE A 122 1.16 -5.43 -3.14
CA ILE A 122 2.33 -4.70 -2.62
C ILE A 122 2.38 -3.25 -3.11
N THR A 123 1.76 -2.96 -4.26
CA THR A 123 1.74 -1.60 -4.81
C THR A 123 0.54 -0.84 -4.33
N VAL A 124 -0.47 -1.51 -3.73
CA VAL A 124 -1.62 -0.88 -3.11
C VAL A 124 -1.48 -0.75 -1.60
N SER A 125 -1.62 0.46 -1.05
CA SER A 125 -1.68 0.71 0.38
C SER A 125 -2.96 0.09 0.95
N PRO A 126 -2.87 -0.81 1.94
CA PRO A 126 -4.04 -1.41 2.59
C PRO A 126 -4.92 -0.39 3.33
N LEU A 127 -4.46 0.85 3.50
CA LEU A 127 -5.25 1.95 4.05
C LEU A 127 -6.21 2.53 3.01
N ASN A 128 -5.85 2.45 1.73
CA ASN A 128 -6.68 2.86 0.62
C ASN A 128 -7.67 1.72 0.30
N GLN A 129 -8.83 1.73 0.97
CA GLN A 129 -9.86 0.66 0.95
C GLN A 129 -10.61 0.54 -0.41
N ARG A 130 -10.06 1.04 -1.51
CA ARG A 130 -10.71 0.95 -2.82
C ARG A 130 -10.70 -0.47 -3.35
N ASP A 131 -11.73 -0.78 -4.14
CA ASP A 131 -11.96 -2.11 -4.69
C ASP A 131 -10.84 -2.53 -5.63
N THR A 132 -9.97 -3.42 -5.15
CA THR A 132 -8.87 -4.01 -5.90
C THR A 132 -9.34 -5.09 -6.88
N SER A 133 -10.64 -5.16 -7.21
CA SER A 133 -11.22 -6.08 -8.20
C SER A 133 -11.43 -5.47 -9.60
N ILE A 134 -11.19 -4.16 -9.76
CA ILE A 134 -11.30 -3.43 -11.03
C ILE A 134 -10.00 -3.51 -11.86
N PRO A 135 -10.03 -3.90 -13.16
CA PRO A 135 -8.85 -4.06 -14.02
C PRO A 135 -7.97 -2.81 -14.18
N THR A 136 -6.65 -3.01 -14.16
CA THR A 136 -5.60 -1.97 -14.25
C THR A 136 -5.53 -1.20 -15.56
N SER A 137 -6.32 -1.52 -16.59
CA SER A 137 -6.39 -0.69 -17.80
C SER A 137 -7.07 0.66 -17.54
N SER A 138 -7.85 0.76 -16.46
CA SER A 138 -8.65 1.95 -16.12
C SER A 138 -8.81 2.20 -14.61
N ALA A 139 -8.28 1.33 -13.74
CA ALA A 139 -8.55 1.37 -12.31
C ALA A 139 -7.57 2.21 -11.49
N TYR A 140 -8.14 3.22 -10.84
CA TYR A 140 -7.63 4.12 -9.81
C TYR A 140 -6.99 3.42 -8.60
N GLY A 141 -5.75 2.94 -8.75
CA GLY A 141 -5.04 2.18 -7.72
C GLY A 141 -3.56 2.52 -7.61
N TYR A 142 -3.18 3.80 -7.57
CA TYR A 142 -1.79 4.23 -7.35
C TYR A 142 -1.58 4.82 -5.95
N PRO A 143 -1.26 4.02 -4.93
CA PRO A 143 -1.02 4.55 -3.61
C PRO A 143 0.44 4.80 -3.29
N TYR A 144 1.43 4.17 -3.93
CA TYR A 144 2.82 4.64 -3.75
C TYR A 144 3.25 5.52 -4.91
N ARG A 145 3.26 6.83 -4.68
CA ARG A 145 3.82 7.81 -5.62
C ARG A 145 5.32 7.83 -5.48
N VAL A 146 6.02 7.83 -6.61
CA VAL A 146 7.48 7.92 -6.66
C VAL A 146 7.92 9.36 -6.86
N ASN A 147 9.09 9.70 -6.33
CA ASN A 147 9.78 10.94 -6.63
C ASN A 147 10.55 10.81 -7.94
N TYR A 148 10.21 11.61 -8.96
CA TYR A 148 10.87 11.54 -10.27
C TYR A 148 12.31 12.05 -10.28
N TRP A 149 12.73 12.77 -9.25
CA TRP A 149 14.12 13.16 -9.11
C TRP A 149 15.02 12.00 -8.67
N VAL A 150 14.43 10.94 -8.11
CA VAL A 150 15.14 9.71 -7.70
C VAL A 150 14.80 8.58 -8.67
N MET A 151 13.52 8.22 -8.78
CA MET A 151 12.99 7.21 -9.68
C MET A 151 12.46 7.87 -10.96
N VAL A 152 13.32 8.04 -11.94
CA VAL A 152 13.08 8.87 -13.11
C VAL A 152 11.92 8.42 -14.00
N HIS A 153 11.14 9.39 -14.48
CA HIS A 153 10.24 9.25 -15.63
C HIS A 153 10.72 10.18 -16.75
N GLU A 154 11.03 9.64 -17.93
CA GLU A 154 11.65 10.40 -19.03
C GLU A 154 10.78 11.53 -19.60
N GLY A 155 9.47 11.49 -19.35
CA GLY A 155 8.51 12.56 -19.66
C GLY A 155 7.97 13.27 -18.41
N GLY A 156 8.69 13.21 -17.28
CA GLY A 156 8.30 13.84 -16.02
C GLY A 156 8.32 15.37 -16.12
N PRO A 157 7.49 16.08 -15.33
CA PRO A 157 7.47 17.55 -15.33
C PRO A 157 8.78 18.17 -14.81
N GLY A 158 9.05 19.40 -15.22
CA GLY A 158 9.78 20.38 -14.38
C GLY A 158 11.27 20.17 -14.13
N GLY A 159 12.02 19.52 -15.03
CA GLY A 159 13.49 19.46 -14.92
C GLY A 159 14.05 18.23 -14.20
N ALA A 160 13.21 17.25 -13.86
CA ALA A 160 13.67 15.95 -13.35
C ALA A 160 14.70 15.30 -14.32
N PRO A 161 15.64 14.49 -13.79
CA PRO A 161 16.65 13.83 -14.62
C PRO A 161 15.99 12.97 -15.70
N LYS A 162 16.61 12.86 -16.88
CA LYS A 162 16.07 12.02 -17.98
C LYS A 162 16.62 10.59 -17.99
N LYS A 163 17.61 10.31 -17.15
CA LYS A 163 18.33 9.03 -17.07
C LYS A 163 18.40 8.57 -15.61
N PRO A 164 18.46 7.24 -15.35
CA PRO A 164 18.58 6.69 -14.02
C PRO A 164 19.70 7.34 -13.19
N VAL A 165 19.34 7.76 -11.97
CA VAL A 165 20.17 8.53 -11.06
C VAL A 165 21.13 7.59 -10.31
N PRO A 166 22.45 7.84 -10.30
CA PRO A 166 23.38 7.07 -9.47
C PRO A 166 23.01 7.18 -7.99
N ILE A 167 23.08 6.07 -7.25
CA ILE A 167 22.87 6.11 -5.79
C ILE A 167 23.90 7.04 -5.13
N SER A 168 25.14 7.01 -5.62
CA SER A 168 26.24 7.85 -5.13
C SER A 168 26.07 9.34 -5.38
N SER A 169 25.10 9.78 -6.21
CA SER A 169 24.88 11.21 -6.43
C SER A 169 24.01 11.85 -5.34
N LEU A 170 23.34 11.05 -4.50
CA LEU A 170 22.59 11.57 -3.36
C LEU A 170 23.54 11.88 -2.21
N SER A 171 23.68 13.15 -1.88
CA SER A 171 24.54 13.60 -0.77
C SER A 171 23.97 13.26 0.61
N ALA A 172 22.64 13.24 0.75
CA ALA A 172 21.95 12.93 2.01
C ALA A 172 20.70 12.03 1.77
N PRO A 173 20.86 10.72 1.48
CA PRO A 173 19.75 9.84 1.14
C PRO A 173 18.63 9.76 2.19
N SER A 174 18.97 9.94 3.48
CA SER A 174 18.00 9.96 4.59
C SER A 174 17.12 11.22 4.63
N ARG A 175 17.39 12.21 3.78
CA ARG A 175 16.59 13.44 3.66
C ARG A 175 15.91 13.58 2.31
N ILE A 176 16.12 12.62 1.42
CA ILE A 176 15.50 12.62 0.09
C ILE A 176 14.37 11.61 0.07
N ILE A 177 13.19 12.07 -0.29
CA ILE A 177 11.99 11.27 -0.43
C ILE A 177 12.16 10.42 -1.69
N MET A 178 11.94 9.12 -1.57
CA MET A 178 11.88 8.20 -2.71
C MET A 178 10.43 7.95 -3.11
N MET A 179 9.55 7.68 -2.15
CA MET A 179 8.12 7.42 -2.38
C MET A 179 7.26 7.88 -1.21
N PHE A 180 5.95 8.02 -1.41
CA PHE A 180 4.99 8.20 -0.32
C PHE A 180 3.61 7.62 -0.64
N ASP A 181 2.83 7.38 0.41
CA ASP A 181 1.46 6.84 0.33
C ASP A 181 0.44 7.90 -0.13
N SER A 182 -0.51 7.54 -1.00
CA SER A 182 -1.31 8.46 -1.80
C SER A 182 -2.74 7.96 -2.00
N PHE A 183 -3.71 8.88 -1.98
CA PHE A 183 -5.15 8.55 -2.03
C PHE A 183 -5.79 8.69 -3.42
N ALA A 184 -5.02 9.07 -4.44
CA ALA A 184 -5.49 9.60 -5.74
C ALA A 184 -6.88 9.11 -6.24
N ASP A 185 -7.91 9.95 -6.07
CA ASP A 185 -9.28 9.81 -6.63
C ASP A 185 -9.44 10.59 -7.94
N ASP A 186 -8.35 11.05 -8.54
CA ASP A 186 -8.37 12.27 -9.34
C ASP A 186 -8.46 12.04 -10.85
N GLY A 187 -8.92 10.88 -11.32
CA GLY A 187 -9.08 10.70 -12.77
C GLY A 187 -7.76 10.43 -13.52
N LYS A 188 -6.60 10.60 -12.87
CA LYS A 188 -5.34 10.89 -13.57
C LYS A 188 -4.22 9.89 -13.26
N TRP A 189 -3.47 9.59 -14.32
CA TRP A 189 -2.26 8.77 -14.32
C TRP A 189 -1.24 9.39 -13.38
N SER A 190 -1.00 8.74 -12.26
CA SER A 190 -0.24 9.29 -11.17
C SER A 190 0.96 8.38 -10.94
N MET A 191 1.97 8.54 -11.77
CA MET A 191 3.14 7.69 -11.69
C MET A 191 4.22 8.28 -10.79
N GLY A 192 3.86 9.17 -9.85
CA GLY A 192 4.81 10.01 -9.13
C GLY A 192 4.71 11.49 -9.53
N SER A 193 5.61 12.31 -8.99
CA SER A 193 5.80 13.69 -9.44
C SER A 193 7.24 14.16 -9.21
N GLY A 194 7.63 15.22 -9.92
CA GLY A 194 8.88 15.96 -9.70
C GLY A 194 8.64 17.33 -9.07
N ALA A 195 7.45 17.62 -8.57
CA ALA A 195 7.11 18.90 -7.94
C ALA A 195 6.37 18.67 -6.63
N LEU A 196 6.77 19.37 -5.58
CA LEU A 196 6.24 19.20 -4.23
C LEU A 196 4.75 19.48 -4.13
N GLY A 197 4.25 20.54 -4.76
CA GLY A 197 2.82 20.89 -4.67
C GLY A 197 1.92 19.73 -5.09
N THR A 198 2.25 19.09 -6.21
CA THR A 198 1.52 17.90 -6.68
C THR A 198 1.75 16.63 -5.86
N MET A 199 2.82 16.60 -5.05
CA MET A 199 3.10 15.49 -4.15
C MET A 199 2.36 15.63 -2.82
N ALA A 200 2.51 16.78 -2.17
CA ALA A 200 1.89 17.10 -0.89
C ALA A 200 0.35 17.07 -0.98
N ASP A 201 -0.24 17.67 -2.02
CA ASP A 201 -1.70 17.68 -2.23
C ASP A 201 -2.33 16.29 -2.34
N ARG A 202 -1.51 15.26 -2.56
CA ARG A 202 -1.95 13.92 -2.93
C ARG A 202 -1.49 12.85 -1.96
N MET A 203 -0.77 13.22 -0.90
CA MET A 203 -0.37 12.29 0.15
C MET A 203 -1.60 11.85 0.94
N ASP A 204 -1.75 10.53 1.13
CA ASP A 204 -2.78 9.98 2.01
C ASP A 204 -2.34 10.17 3.47
N ALA A 205 -3.21 10.79 4.28
CA ALA A 205 -2.85 11.29 5.59
C ALA A 205 -3.76 10.75 6.74
N PRO A 206 -4.04 9.43 6.82
CA PRO A 206 -5.07 8.90 7.71
C PRO A 206 -4.66 8.87 9.19
N PHE A 207 -3.41 9.17 9.53
CA PHE A 207 -2.87 9.15 10.90
C PHE A 207 -2.80 10.55 11.51
N GLY A 208 -3.96 11.20 11.69
CA GLY A 208 -4.03 12.55 12.24
C GLY A 208 -3.37 13.59 11.31
N GLY A 209 -3.58 13.43 10.00
CA GLY A 209 -2.98 14.29 8.98
C GLY A 209 -1.56 13.91 8.60
N LYS A 210 -1.10 12.69 8.94
CA LYS A 210 0.21 12.17 8.53
C LYS A 210 0.09 10.99 7.58
N GLY A 211 0.96 10.97 6.57
CA GLY A 211 1.13 9.89 5.59
C GLY A 211 2.50 9.22 5.71
N HIS A 212 2.61 8.01 5.16
CA HIS A 212 3.87 7.28 5.15
C HIS A 212 4.77 7.79 4.02
N VAL A 213 6.02 8.07 4.36
CA VAL A 213 7.06 8.54 3.44
C VAL A 213 8.24 7.58 3.51
N LEU A 214 8.62 7.05 2.36
CA LEU A 214 9.82 6.25 2.15
C LEU A 214 10.96 7.16 1.68
N TRP A 215 12.06 7.13 2.41
CA TRP A 215 13.27 7.91 2.10
C TRP A 215 14.24 7.08 1.28
N ALA A 216 15.19 7.73 0.61
CA ALA A 216 16.07 7.10 -0.37
C ALA A 216 17.08 6.10 0.26
N ASP A 217 17.33 6.22 1.57
CA ASP A 217 18.08 5.24 2.38
C ASP A 217 17.24 4.03 2.84
N GLY A 218 15.92 4.05 2.63
CA GLY A 218 15.00 2.94 2.93
C GLY A 218 14.26 3.03 4.25
N HIS A 219 14.51 4.06 5.08
CA HIS A 219 13.68 4.24 6.27
C HIS A 219 12.30 4.80 5.89
N VAL A 220 11.31 4.57 6.76
CA VAL A 220 9.92 5.02 6.54
C VAL A 220 9.49 5.84 7.74
N THR A 221 8.94 7.02 7.50
CA THR A 221 8.42 7.91 8.55
C THR A 221 6.98 8.31 8.29
N LEU A 222 6.34 8.86 9.33
CA LEU A 222 5.07 9.56 9.20
C LEU A 222 5.32 11.06 9.10
N ALA A 223 4.93 11.68 8.00
CA ALA A 223 5.07 13.12 7.79
C ALA A 223 3.71 13.75 7.48
N LYS A 224 3.53 15.03 7.81
CA LYS A 224 2.40 15.82 7.32
C LYS A 224 2.72 16.38 5.92
N PRO A 225 1.73 16.56 5.03
CA PRO A 225 1.99 17.14 3.71
C PRO A 225 2.69 18.49 3.79
N GLU A 226 2.31 19.33 4.75
CA GLU A 226 2.85 20.69 4.92
C GLU A 226 4.28 20.70 5.48
N ALA A 227 4.75 19.57 6.01
CA ALA A 227 6.12 19.42 6.52
C ALA A 227 7.11 18.97 5.44
N LEU A 228 6.61 18.57 4.26
CA LEU A 228 7.46 18.21 3.12
C LEU A 228 7.88 19.48 2.40
N THR A 229 9.13 19.52 1.94
CA THR A 229 9.72 20.69 1.27
C THR A 229 10.46 20.26 -0.01
N GLU A 230 10.69 21.19 -0.94
CA GLU A 230 11.29 20.88 -2.24
C GLU A 230 12.74 20.35 -2.12
N ASP A 231 13.48 20.75 -1.08
CA ASP A 231 14.82 20.20 -0.78
C ASP A 231 14.79 18.73 -0.37
N MET A 232 13.63 18.21 0.03
CA MET A 232 13.44 16.78 0.30
C MET A 232 13.12 16.00 -0.98
N LEU A 233 12.87 16.66 -2.11
CA LEU A 233 12.62 16.00 -3.39
C LEU A 233 13.85 16.00 -4.29
N ILE A 234 14.63 17.08 -4.29
CA ILE A 234 15.74 17.27 -5.22
C ILE A 234 17.04 16.73 -4.59
N PRO A 235 17.71 15.75 -5.24
CA PRO A 235 18.99 15.13 -4.84
C PRO A 235 20.15 16.09 -4.55
#